data_AF-A0A535CF90-F1
#
_entry.id   AF-A0A535CF90-F1
#
_cell.length_a   1.000
_cell.length_b   1.000
_cell.length_c   1.000
_cell.angle_alpha   90.00
_cell.angle_beta   90.00
_cell.angle_gamma   90.00
#
_symmetry.space_group_name_H-M   'P 1'
#
loop_
_entity.id
_entity.type
_entity.pdbx_description
1 polymer ?
#
loop_
_entity_poly.entity_id
_entity_poly.type
_entity_poly.pdbx_seq_one_letter_code
_entity_poly.pdbx_strand_id
1 'polypeptide(L)' 'MHAQHMPGRLRLLATVILLTLALLVAVPIAVFAKSANGSEGFYQQTNLVSDLPDIARVQDKNLVNSWGLVHGPATP' A
#
# COMPACT_ATOMS: atom_id res chain seq x y z
N MET A 1 -28.40 28.36 43.16
CA MET A 1 -27.71 27.17 42.62
C MET A 1 -26.82 27.64 41.47
N HIS A 2 -25.56 27.99 41.76
CA HIS A 2 -24.65 28.61 40.80
C HIS A 2 -23.71 27.56 40.20
N ALA A 3 -23.82 27.39 38.88
CA ALA A 3 -23.06 26.43 38.09
C ALA A 3 -21.58 26.79 38.05
N GLN A 4 -20.74 25.97 38.66
CA GLN A 4 -19.29 25.99 38.47
C GLN A 4 -18.85 24.55 38.22
N HIS A 5 -18.38 24.24 37.01
CA HIS A 5 -17.49 23.11 36.61
C HIS A 5 -17.61 22.85 35.09
N MET A 6 -17.24 23.81 34.23
CA MET A 6 -17.16 23.58 32.78
C MET A 6 -15.84 23.98 32.06
N PRO A 7 -14.73 24.43 32.69
CA PRO A 7 -13.51 24.71 31.92
C PRO A 7 -12.66 23.46 31.60
N GLY A 8 -12.75 22.39 32.39
CA GLY A 8 -11.90 21.20 32.23
C GLY A 8 -12.28 20.30 31.06
N ARG A 9 -13.60 20.13 30.82
CA ARG A 9 -14.12 19.29 29.73
C ARG A 9 -13.82 19.89 28.36
N LEU A 10 -13.91 21.22 28.24
CA LEU A 10 -13.59 21.93 27.01
C LEU A 10 -12.10 21.86 26.65
N ARG A 11 -11.23 21.97 27.67
CA ARG A 11 -9.78 21.80 27.49
C ARG A 11 -9.41 20.37 27.08
N LEU A 12 -10.04 19.36 27.69
CA LEU A 12 -9.83 17.96 27.33
C LEU A 12 -10.19 17.69 25.85
N LEU A 13 -11.35 18.18 25.40
CA LEU A 13 -11.80 18.02 24.02
C LEU A 13 -10.85 18.69 23.03
N ALA A 14 -10.40 19.91 23.32
CA ALA A 14 -9.43 20.62 22.48
C ALA A 14 -8.09 19.85 22.35
N THR A 15 -7.59 19.28 23.45
CA THR A 15 -6.36 18.48 23.44
C THR A 15 -6.52 17.20 22.61
N VAL A 16 -7.65 16.50 22.72
CA VAL A 16 -7.93 15.29 21.92
C VAL A 16 -7.98 15.63 20.43
N ILE A 17 -8.67 16.72 20.06
CA ILE A 17 -8.74 17.16 18.67
C ILE A 17 -7.35 17.48 18.11
N LEU A 18 -6.53 18.23 18.86
CA LEU A 18 -5.16 18.55 18.44
C LEU A 18 -4.28 17.30 18.28
N LEU A 19 -4.39 16.33 19.18
CA LEU A 19 -3.66 15.07 19.08
C LEU A 19 -4.11 14.24 17.87
N THR A 20 -5.41 14.18 17.59
CA THR A 20 -5.92 13.48 16.39
C THR A 20 -5.47 14.13 15.09
N LEU A 21 -5.46 15.47 15.02
CA LEU A 21 -4.93 16.19 13.85
C LEU A 21 -3.44 15.94 13.66
N ALA A 22 -2.65 15.98 14.75
CA ALA A 22 -1.22 15.72 14.69
C ALA A 22 -0.93 14.28 14.21
N LEU A 23 -1.72 13.30 14.66
CA LEU A 23 -1.59 11.92 14.22
C LEU A 23 -1.95 11.76 12.74
N LEU A 24 -3.02 12.41 12.26
CA LEU A 24 -3.45 12.33 10.86
C LEU A 24 -2.39 12.92 9.89
N VAL A 25 -1.69 13.98 10.31
CA VAL A 25 -0.62 14.60 9.52
C VAL A 25 0.68 13.78 9.54
N ALA A 26 0.95 13.00 10.59
CA ALA A 26 2.17 12.21 10.71
C ALA A 26 2.14 10.88 9.91
N VAL A 27 0.96 10.38 9.54
CA VAL A 27 0.79 9.07 8.89
C VAL A 27 1.23 8.98 7.40
N PRO A 28 1.27 10.03 6.54
CA PRO A 28 1.50 9.80 5.11
C PRO A 28 2.93 9.45 4.69
N ILE A 29 3.95 9.62 5.55
CA ILE A 29 5.36 9.59 5.10
C ILE A 29 5.97 8.18 5.18
N ALA A 30 5.42 7.27 5.99
CA ALA A 30 6.01 5.95 6.21
C ALA A 30 5.59 4.87 5.19
N VAL A 31 4.50 5.08 4.44
CA VAL A 31 3.98 4.05 3.51
C VAL A 31 4.84 3.95 2.23
N PHE A 32 5.61 4.99 1.91
CA PHE A 32 6.53 5.02 0.77
C PHE A 32 8.00 5.08 1.17
N ALA A 33 8.33 4.83 2.45
CA ALA A 33 9.72 4.70 2.86
C ALA A 33 10.29 3.42 2.26
N LYS A 34 10.89 3.54 1.06
CA LYS A 34 11.76 2.53 0.48
C LYS A 34 12.83 2.24 1.52
N SER A 35 12.85 1.00 2.04
CA SER A 35 13.87 0.56 3.00
C SER A 35 15.24 0.84 2.39
N ALA A 36 15.96 1.82 2.96
CA ALA A 36 17.35 2.10 2.59
C ALA A 36 18.32 1.13 3.28
N ASN A 37 17.83 0.32 4.23
CA ASN A 37 18.59 -0.66 4.98
C ASN A 37 18.29 -2.06 4.45
N GLY A 38 18.97 -2.39 3.37
CA GLY A 38 18.98 -3.72 2.78
C GLY A 38 19.52 -3.58 1.37
N SER A 39 20.64 -4.23 1.09
CA SER A 39 21.11 -4.48 -0.27
C SER A 39 20.17 -5.44 -1.01
N GLU A 40 18.86 -5.19 -0.97
CA GLU A 40 17.88 -5.83 -1.82
C GLU A 40 17.94 -5.07 -3.14
N GLY A 41 18.67 -5.63 -4.11
CA GLY A 41 18.80 -5.05 -5.44
C GLY A 41 17.42 -4.69 -5.98
N PHE A 42 17.24 -3.42 -6.35
CA PHE A 42 16.05 -3.01 -7.08
C PHE A 42 16.20 -3.43 -8.53
N TYR A 43 15.22 -4.15 -9.06
CA TYR A 43 15.13 -4.48 -10.47
C TYR A 43 13.93 -3.78 -11.09
N GLN A 44 14.13 -3.23 -12.29
CA GLN A 44 13.01 -2.76 -13.11
C GLN A 44 12.46 -3.95 -13.91
N GLN A 45 11.33 -4.49 -13.47
CA GLN A 45 10.63 -5.53 -14.21
C GLN A 45 9.96 -4.93 -15.44
N THR A 46 10.16 -5.56 -16.60
CA THR A 46 9.42 -5.26 -17.84
C THR A 46 8.76 -6.53 -18.34
N ASN A 47 7.44 -6.56 -18.38
CA ASN A 47 6.70 -7.72 -18.88
C ASN A 47 6.74 -7.73 -20.41
N LEU A 48 7.24 -8.82 -20.99
CA LEU A 48 7.30 -8.99 -22.45
C LEU A 48 6.02 -9.61 -23.02
N VAL A 49 5.44 -10.59 -22.31
CA VAL A 49 4.21 -11.30 -22.69
C VAL A 49 3.29 -11.47 -21.47
N SER A 50 1.98 -11.27 -21.63
CA SER A 50 0.96 -11.54 -20.59
C SER A 50 -0.38 -11.94 -21.24
N ASP A 51 -1.21 -12.68 -20.53
CA ASP A 51 -2.61 -12.93 -20.86
C ASP A 51 -3.53 -11.75 -20.46
N LEU A 52 -3.10 -10.92 -19.51
CA LEU A 52 -3.84 -9.77 -19.01
C LEU A 52 -3.71 -8.55 -19.94
N PRO A 53 -4.76 -7.72 -20.05
CA PRO A 53 -4.74 -6.51 -20.86
C PRO A 53 -3.77 -5.47 -20.29
N ASP A 54 -3.07 -4.77 -21.18
CA ASP A 54 -2.28 -3.54 -20.90
C ASP A 54 -1.12 -3.66 -19.90
N ILE A 55 -0.70 -4.86 -19.50
CA ILE A 55 0.44 -5.04 -18.56
C ILE A 55 1.71 -5.57 -19.19
N ALA A 56 1.70 -5.94 -20.48
CA ALA A 56 2.86 -6.45 -21.22
C ALA A 56 2.85 -5.97 -22.68
N ARG A 57 4.01 -6.03 -23.34
CA ARG A 57 4.15 -5.64 -24.75
C ARG A 57 3.33 -6.51 -25.70
N VAL A 58 3.25 -7.82 -25.42
CA VAL A 58 2.49 -8.79 -26.23
C VAL A 58 1.40 -9.39 -25.35
N GLN A 59 0.15 -9.32 -25.83
CA GLN A 59 -0.95 -10.01 -25.18
C GLN A 59 -1.16 -11.39 -25.82
N ASP A 60 -1.02 -12.46 -25.04
CA ASP A 60 -1.28 -13.84 -25.47
C ASP A 60 -2.27 -14.52 -24.53
N LYS A 61 -3.49 -14.75 -25.02
CA LYS A 61 -4.57 -15.38 -24.26
C LYS A 61 -4.29 -16.84 -23.89
N ASN A 62 -3.34 -17.49 -24.55
CA ASN A 62 -2.96 -18.87 -24.27
C ASN A 62 -1.81 -18.97 -23.26
N LEU A 63 -1.28 -17.83 -22.77
CA LEU A 63 -0.26 -17.81 -21.74
C LEU A 63 -0.88 -18.18 -20.38
N VAL A 64 -1.12 -19.47 -20.19
CA VAL A 64 -1.73 -20.02 -18.96
C VAL A 64 -0.79 -19.99 -17.75
N ASN A 65 0.51 -19.69 -17.95
CA ASN A 65 1.42 -19.31 -16.88
C ASN A 65 2.54 -18.37 -17.37
N SER A 66 2.94 -17.44 -16.51
CA SER A 66 3.97 -16.43 -16.83
C SER A 66 5.41 -16.94 -16.77
N TRP A 67 5.64 -18.19 -16.34
CA TRP A 67 6.98 -18.80 -16.22
C TRP A 67 7.32 -19.77 -17.36
N GLY A 68 6.48 -19.87 -18.39
CA GLY A 68 6.71 -20.70 -19.58
C GLY A 68 6.60 -22.22 -19.38
N LEU A 69 6.06 -22.71 -18.26
CA LEU A 69 5.84 -24.13 -18.02
C LEU A 69 4.58 -24.63 -18.72
N VAL A 70 4.67 -24.99 -20.00
CA VAL A 70 3.52 -25.58 -20.71
C VAL A 70 3.19 -26.96 -20.14
N HIS A 71 1.94 -27.17 -19.71
CA HIS A 71 1.44 -28.49 -19.35
C HIS A 71 1.44 -29.39 -20.59
N GLY A 72 2.14 -30.53 -20.52
CA GLY A 72 2.05 -31.56 -21.54
C GLY A 72 0.69 -32.28 -21.48
N PRO A 73 0.28 -33.01 -22.54
CA PRO A 73 -1.04 -33.65 -22.64
C PRO A 73 -1.43 -34.60 -21.49
N ALA A 74 -0.47 -34.99 -20.65
CA ALA A 74 -0.65 -35.93 -19.54
C ALA A 74 0.06 -35.50 -18.24
N THR A 75 0.49 -34.24 -18.11
CA THR A 75 1.06 -33.72 -16.87
C THR A 75 0.17 -32.61 -16.32
N PRO A 76 -0.08 -32.58 -15.00
CA PRO A 76 -0.91 -31.54 -14.39
C PRO A 76 -0.38 -30.15 -14.69
#